data_AF-A0A9E0AX94-F1
#
_entry.id   AF-A0A9E0AX94-F1
#
_cell.length_a   1.000
_cell.length_b   1.000
_cell.length_c   1.000
_cell.angle_alpha   90.00
_cell.angle_beta   90.00
_cell.angle_gamma   90.00
#
_symmetry.space_group_name_H-M   'P 1'
#
loop_
_entity.id
_entity.type
_entity.pdbx_description
1 polymer ?
#
loop_
_entity_poly.entity_id
_entity_poly.type
_entity_poly.pdbx_seq_one_letter_code
_entity_poly.pdbx_strand_id
1 'polypeptide(L)'
;RVASSLDSLVVGEREIITQVRKSYEKAQEEGLTGDLIRLLVKSTITTAKRVYTETKIANNPVSVVSLAERKLRERKLSKDARILVVGTGETNTNLVKYLLKQGFHRFVFFNRTLSNAEKLAKLVRTSTVTAEAYALSGLSNYKGGFDVLISCTGSADPVITIGVYERLLQGELTEKVLVDLAIPADIEAEVIRSFPVHLIDIAELKAEAERNLSERQGEFLHAERIIEESIRSFDDLHRTRSLEIRMREVPDKIREIRQKAVSDIFAKDIESLDEHSREVLDKVIDYLEKKYISVPMVMAKEILLNKQ
;
A
#
# COMPACT_ATOMS: atom_id res chain seq x y z
N ARG A 1 8.47 4.11 -5.69
CA ARG A 1 7.42 4.90 -6.38
C ARG A 1 6.00 4.54 -5.92
N VAL A 2 5.52 3.30 -6.10
CA VAL A 2 4.19 2.86 -5.59
C VAL A 2 3.99 3.12 -4.09
N ALA A 3 4.89 2.65 -3.23
CA ALA A 3 4.74 2.84 -1.77
C ALA A 3 4.79 4.32 -1.33
N SER A 4 5.40 5.19 -2.14
CA SER A 4 5.43 6.65 -1.95
C SER A 4 4.29 7.37 -2.69
N SER A 5 3.33 6.62 -3.24
CA SER A 5 2.14 7.12 -3.91
C SER A 5 2.41 7.93 -5.20
N LEU A 6 3.64 7.87 -5.74
CA LEU A 6 4.01 8.59 -6.96
C LEU A 6 3.39 8.01 -8.24
N ASP A 7 3.13 6.71 -8.25
CA ASP A 7 2.49 6.01 -9.38
C ASP A 7 1.00 5.76 -9.11
N SER A 8 0.40 6.54 -8.21
CA SER A 8 -0.95 6.33 -7.72
C SER A 8 -1.88 7.42 -8.25
N LEU A 9 -3.16 7.08 -8.40
CA LEU A 9 -4.20 8.01 -8.87
C LEU A 9 -4.21 9.29 -8.03
N VAL A 10 -4.00 9.10 -6.74
CA VAL A 10 -3.77 10.17 -5.78
C VAL A 10 -2.30 10.13 -5.43
N VAL A 11 -1.62 11.24 -5.65
CA VAL A 11 -0.25 11.42 -5.20
C VAL A 11 -0.25 11.97 -3.76
N GLY A 12 0.57 11.38 -2.89
CA GLY A 12 0.73 11.75 -1.48
C GLY A 12 -0.14 10.97 -0.48
N GLU A 13 -0.92 9.99 -0.93
CA GLU A 13 -1.78 9.18 -0.06
C GLU A 13 -0.99 8.14 0.74
N ARG A 14 -1.25 8.08 2.06
CA ARG A 14 -0.54 7.18 2.98
C ARG A 14 -1.15 5.78 3.11
N GLU A 15 -2.24 5.50 2.41
CA GLU A 15 -2.87 4.18 2.48
C GLU A 15 -2.01 3.11 1.82
N ILE A 16 -1.38 3.43 0.69
CA ILE A 16 -0.60 2.48 -0.11
C ILE A 16 0.63 1.96 0.64
N ILE A 17 1.36 2.83 1.36
CA ILE A 17 2.46 2.37 2.23
C ILE A 17 1.98 1.40 3.31
N THR A 18 0.74 1.59 3.80
CA THR A 18 0.13 0.72 4.82
C THR A 18 -0.27 -0.62 4.21
N GLN A 19 -0.86 -0.62 3.01
CA GLN A 19 -1.21 -1.83 2.28
C GLN A 19 0.04 -2.65 1.95
N VAL A 20 1.11 -2.04 1.44
CA VAL A 20 2.40 -2.70 1.17
C VAL A 20 2.96 -3.36 2.43
N ARG A 21 2.88 -2.68 3.58
CA ARG A 21 3.33 -3.26 4.86
C ARG A 21 2.50 -4.48 5.26
N LYS A 22 1.17 -4.37 5.24
CA LYS A 22 0.26 -5.47 5.60
C LYS A 22 0.45 -6.68 4.67
N SER A 23 0.63 -6.45 3.37
CA SER A 23 0.91 -7.52 2.41
C SER A 23 2.22 -8.25 2.71
N TYR A 24 3.27 -7.51 3.09
CA TYR A 24 4.53 -8.12 3.52
C TYR A 24 4.39 -8.91 4.83
N GLU A 25 3.71 -8.35 5.83
CA GLU A 25 3.47 -9.03 7.13
C GLU A 25 2.74 -10.36 6.91
N LYS A 26 1.68 -10.36 6.09
CA LYS A 26 0.97 -11.59 5.73
C LYS A 26 1.85 -12.61 5.00
N ALA A 27 2.62 -12.17 3.99
CA ALA A 27 3.53 -13.07 3.27
C ALA A 27 4.63 -13.63 4.20
N GLN A 28 5.05 -12.86 5.20
CA GLN A 28 6.02 -13.29 6.20
C GLN A 28 5.44 -14.36 7.13
N GLU A 29 4.19 -14.19 7.59
CA GLU A 29 3.47 -15.19 8.39
C GLU A 29 3.28 -16.51 7.64
N GLU A 30 3.06 -16.45 6.33
CA GLU A 30 2.93 -17.63 5.47
C GLU A 30 4.27 -18.27 5.07
N GLY A 31 5.41 -17.72 5.51
CA GLY A 31 6.75 -18.22 5.18
C GLY A 31 7.16 -18.01 3.72
N LEU A 32 6.45 -17.14 2.98
CA LEU A 32 6.68 -16.85 1.57
C LEU A 32 7.71 -15.74 1.35
N THR A 33 8.37 -15.29 2.42
CA THR A 33 9.40 -14.23 2.37
C THR A 33 10.78 -14.78 2.67
N GLY A 34 11.78 -14.23 1.99
CA GLY A 34 13.19 -14.49 2.26
C GLY A 34 13.94 -13.22 2.66
N ASP A 35 15.23 -13.38 2.93
CA ASP A 35 16.11 -12.29 3.38
C ASP A 35 16.13 -11.09 2.41
N LEU A 36 16.12 -11.37 1.11
CA LEU A 36 16.06 -10.36 0.06
C LEU A 36 14.77 -9.52 0.14
N ILE A 37 13.61 -10.18 0.21
CA ILE A 37 12.31 -9.51 0.28
C ILE A 37 12.20 -8.67 1.55
N ARG A 38 12.68 -9.21 2.69
CA ARG A 38 12.76 -8.48 3.96
C ARG A 38 13.56 -7.19 3.84
N LEU A 39 14.74 -7.24 3.21
CA LEU A 39 15.57 -6.05 3.00
C LEU A 39 14.92 -5.06 2.02
N LEU A 40 14.34 -5.56 0.92
CA LEU A 40 13.67 -4.73 -0.09
C LEU A 40 12.48 -3.97 0.49
N VAL A 41 11.60 -4.65 1.24
CA VAL A 41 10.44 -4.01 1.85
C VAL A 41 10.86 -3.01 2.92
N LYS A 42 11.86 -3.35 3.75
CA LYS A 42 12.39 -2.40 4.74
C LYS A 42 12.94 -1.14 4.08
N SER A 43 13.71 -1.28 3.00
CA SER A 43 14.21 -0.15 2.21
C SER A 43 13.04 0.66 1.67
N THR A 44 12.11 0.01 0.95
CA THR A 44 10.92 0.62 0.34
C THR A 44 10.08 1.43 1.33
N ILE A 45 9.76 0.88 2.52
CA ILE A 45 8.97 1.58 3.55
C ILE A 45 9.75 2.77 4.11
N THR A 46 11.06 2.65 4.28
CA THR A 46 11.92 3.75 4.76
C THR A 46 11.99 4.87 3.73
N THR A 47 12.20 4.55 2.45
CA THR A 47 12.19 5.51 1.34
C THR A 47 10.85 6.22 1.23
N ALA A 48 9.74 5.48 1.30
CA ALA A 48 8.41 6.07 1.22
C ALA A 48 8.15 7.05 2.37
N LYS A 49 8.56 6.70 3.60
CA LYS A 49 8.51 7.63 4.75
C LYS A 49 9.33 8.89 4.50
N ARG A 50 10.57 8.75 4.01
CA ARG A 50 11.42 9.90 3.65
C ARG A 50 10.75 10.80 2.63
N VAL A 51 10.19 10.23 1.55
CA VAL A 51 9.43 11.00 0.55
C VAL A 51 8.28 11.77 1.22
N TYR A 52 7.50 11.14 2.11
CA TYR A 52 6.39 11.81 2.79
C TYR A 52 6.81 12.89 3.81
N THR A 53 8.04 12.86 4.32
CA THR A 53 8.53 13.81 5.33
C THR A 53 9.42 14.91 4.77
N GLU A 54 10.21 14.59 3.75
CA GLU A 54 11.18 15.49 3.13
C GLU A 54 10.57 16.27 1.96
N THR A 55 9.47 15.79 1.38
CA THR A 55 8.75 16.49 0.30
C THR A 55 7.37 16.96 0.76
N LYS A 56 6.83 17.94 0.06
CA LYS A 56 5.43 18.40 0.23
C LYS A 56 4.45 17.56 -0.57
N ILE A 57 4.85 16.40 -1.10
CA ILE A 57 3.98 15.53 -1.91
C ILE A 57 2.77 15.04 -1.10
N ALA A 58 2.93 14.87 0.21
CA ALA A 58 1.87 14.51 1.15
C ALA A 58 1.11 15.70 1.74
N ASN A 59 1.49 16.95 1.44
CA ASN A 59 0.75 18.12 1.90
C ASN A 59 -0.52 18.26 1.07
N ASN A 60 -1.68 18.33 1.74
CA ASN A 60 -3.00 18.24 1.11
C ASN A 60 -3.08 17.02 0.16
N PRO A 61 -3.03 15.79 0.69
CA PRO A 61 -3.18 14.60 -0.13
C PRO A 61 -4.57 14.68 -0.76
N VAL A 62 -4.59 14.78 -2.08
CA VAL A 62 -5.80 14.94 -2.87
C VAL A 62 -6.44 13.55 -3.02
N SER A 63 -6.91 12.94 -1.92
CA SER A 63 -7.52 11.60 -1.97
C SER A 63 -8.67 11.57 -2.96
N VAL A 64 -8.92 10.41 -3.60
CA VAL A 64 -10.03 10.22 -4.54
C VAL A 64 -11.33 10.64 -3.87
N VAL A 65 -11.49 10.25 -2.60
CA VAL A 65 -12.63 10.66 -1.79
C VAL A 65 -12.69 12.18 -1.64
N SER A 66 -11.59 12.86 -1.28
CA SER A 66 -11.59 14.33 -1.13
C SER A 66 -11.91 15.09 -2.42
N LEU A 67 -11.49 14.56 -3.57
CA LEU A 67 -11.84 15.10 -4.88
C LEU A 67 -13.33 14.89 -5.20
N ALA A 68 -13.83 13.68 -4.97
CA ALA A 68 -15.25 13.37 -5.11
C ALA A 68 -16.10 14.26 -4.19
N GLU A 69 -15.66 14.49 -2.94
CA GLU A 69 -16.29 15.41 -2.00
C GLU A 69 -16.31 16.85 -2.53
N ARG A 70 -15.21 17.33 -3.13
CA ARG A 70 -15.15 18.65 -3.76
C ARG A 70 -16.17 18.77 -4.89
N LYS A 71 -16.19 17.81 -5.82
CA LYS A 71 -17.15 17.76 -6.94
C LYS A 71 -18.60 17.73 -6.46
N LEU A 72 -18.91 16.87 -5.48
CA LEU A 72 -20.25 16.80 -4.91
C LEU A 72 -20.70 18.12 -4.26
N ARG A 73 -19.78 18.85 -3.63
CA ARG A 73 -20.06 20.17 -3.03
C ARG A 73 -20.46 21.20 -4.09
N GLU A 74 -19.81 21.18 -5.24
CA GLU A 74 -20.07 22.10 -6.35
C GLU A 74 -21.47 21.92 -6.94
N ARG A 75 -22.06 20.70 -6.82
CA ARG A 75 -23.43 20.41 -7.28
C ARG A 75 -24.53 21.04 -6.43
N LYS A 76 -24.23 21.55 -5.23
CA LYS A 76 -25.21 22.21 -4.33
C LYS A 76 -26.50 21.40 -4.14
N LEU A 77 -26.37 20.07 -4.00
CA LEU A 77 -27.48 19.16 -3.84
C LEU A 77 -28.32 19.48 -2.59
N SER A 78 -29.63 19.26 -2.68
CA SER A 78 -30.53 19.35 -1.52
C SER A 78 -30.12 18.33 -0.45
N LYS A 79 -30.29 18.70 0.83
CA LYS A 79 -30.02 17.80 1.96
C LYS A 79 -31.04 16.65 2.05
N ASP A 80 -32.20 16.82 1.41
CA ASP A 80 -33.26 15.81 1.26
C ASP A 80 -32.99 14.82 0.12
N ALA A 81 -31.88 14.98 -0.61
CA ALA A 81 -31.49 14.09 -1.69
C ALA A 81 -31.36 12.64 -1.19
N ARG A 82 -31.93 11.71 -1.96
CA ARG A 82 -31.84 10.27 -1.73
C ARG A 82 -30.49 9.77 -2.20
N ILE A 83 -29.67 9.33 -1.25
CA ILE A 83 -28.32 8.81 -1.51
C ILE A 83 -28.38 7.28 -1.55
N LEU A 84 -28.16 6.70 -2.73
CA LEU A 84 -28.06 5.25 -2.91
C LEU A 84 -26.58 4.86 -3.01
N VAL A 85 -26.14 3.95 -2.16
CA VAL A 85 -24.74 3.53 -2.04
C VAL A 85 -24.62 2.05 -2.36
N VAL A 86 -23.80 1.69 -3.35
CA VAL A 86 -23.53 0.32 -3.78
C VAL A 86 -22.09 -0.04 -3.44
N GLY A 87 -21.94 -1.00 -2.53
CA GLY A 87 -20.67 -1.33 -1.90
C GLY A 87 -20.45 -0.54 -0.61
N THR A 88 -19.98 -1.21 0.44
CA THR A 88 -19.70 -0.59 1.76
C THR A 88 -18.23 -0.72 2.14
N GLY A 89 -17.33 -0.54 1.17
CA GLY A 89 -15.89 -0.46 1.38
C GLY A 89 -15.48 0.84 2.09
N GLU A 90 -14.18 0.98 2.34
CA GLU A 90 -13.61 2.14 3.04
C GLU A 90 -13.87 3.46 2.28
N THR A 91 -13.70 3.46 0.95
CA THR A 91 -13.97 4.61 0.07
C THR A 91 -15.39 5.15 0.23
N ASN A 92 -16.40 4.29 0.04
CA ASN A 92 -17.81 4.68 0.19
C ASN A 92 -18.14 5.08 1.63
N THR A 93 -17.57 4.39 2.62
CA THR A 93 -17.78 4.73 4.03
C THR A 93 -17.27 6.13 4.36
N ASN A 94 -16.11 6.52 3.82
CA ASN A 94 -15.56 7.86 4.03
C ASN A 94 -16.39 8.94 3.33
N LEU A 95 -16.85 8.67 2.10
CA LEU A 95 -17.72 9.60 1.38
C LEU A 95 -19.08 9.79 2.09
N VAL A 96 -19.65 8.71 2.63
CA VAL A 96 -20.88 8.76 3.44
C VAL A 96 -20.67 9.59 4.71
N LYS A 97 -19.55 9.40 5.42
CA LYS A 97 -19.21 10.24 6.60
C LYS A 97 -19.12 11.72 6.24
N TYR A 98 -18.58 12.05 5.07
CA TYR A 98 -18.58 13.43 4.58
C TYR A 98 -20.00 13.94 4.34
N LEU A 99 -20.84 13.19 3.62
CA LEU A 99 -22.22 13.60 3.33
C LEU A 99 -23.03 13.82 4.62
N LEU A 100 -22.85 12.96 5.63
CA LEU A 100 -23.45 13.17 6.95
C LEU A 100 -23.03 14.49 7.59
N LYS A 101 -21.73 14.83 7.55
CA LYS A 101 -21.23 16.12 8.04
C LYS A 101 -21.80 17.31 7.25
N GLN A 102 -22.14 17.10 5.97
CA GLN A 102 -22.80 18.11 5.14
C GLN A 102 -24.33 18.16 5.36
N GLY A 103 -24.91 17.33 6.21
CA GLY A 103 -26.34 17.34 6.56
C GLY A 103 -27.26 16.48 5.69
N PHE A 104 -26.71 15.63 4.82
CA PHE A 104 -27.52 14.63 4.12
C PHE A 104 -27.99 13.56 5.12
N HIS A 105 -29.22 13.08 4.93
CA HIS A 105 -29.88 12.27 5.95
C HIS A 105 -30.75 11.12 5.41
N ARG A 106 -30.72 10.85 4.10
CA ARG A 106 -31.47 9.77 3.45
C ARG A 106 -30.52 8.84 2.70
N PHE A 107 -30.16 7.73 3.33
CA PHE A 107 -29.22 6.77 2.77
C PHE A 107 -29.85 5.39 2.58
N VAL A 108 -29.52 4.75 1.45
CA VAL A 108 -29.83 3.34 1.22
C VAL A 108 -28.57 2.62 0.76
N PHE A 109 -28.23 1.54 1.44
CA PHE A 109 -27.01 0.78 1.22
C PHE A 109 -27.32 -0.57 0.58
N PHE A 110 -26.61 -0.89 -0.50
CA PHE A 110 -26.61 -2.20 -1.13
C PHE A 110 -25.22 -2.80 -1.06
N ASN A 111 -25.14 -4.07 -0.67
CA ASN A 111 -23.86 -4.79 -0.69
C ASN A 111 -24.04 -6.26 -1.02
N ARG A 112 -23.01 -6.88 -1.60
CA ARG A 112 -23.00 -8.34 -1.91
C ARG A 112 -23.27 -9.16 -0.65
N THR A 113 -22.65 -8.76 0.46
CA THR A 113 -22.92 -9.32 1.80
C THR A 113 -23.82 -8.34 2.56
N LEU A 114 -25.08 -8.71 2.78
CA LEU A 114 -26.09 -7.88 3.46
C LEU A 114 -25.60 -7.34 4.80
N SER A 115 -24.97 -8.18 5.63
CA SER A 115 -24.50 -7.79 6.96
C SER A 115 -23.50 -6.63 6.96
N ASN A 116 -22.75 -6.42 5.87
CA ASN A 116 -21.86 -5.27 5.75
C ASN A 116 -22.63 -3.97 5.44
N ALA A 117 -23.70 -4.05 4.64
CA ALA A 117 -24.62 -2.93 4.44
C ALA A 117 -25.33 -2.56 5.75
N GLU A 118 -25.81 -3.55 6.50
CA GLU A 118 -26.45 -3.36 7.79
C GLU A 118 -25.53 -2.70 8.82
N LYS A 119 -24.25 -3.10 8.86
CA LYS A 119 -23.24 -2.47 9.73
C LYS A 119 -23.09 -0.98 9.43
N LEU A 120 -22.95 -0.61 8.16
CA LEU A 120 -22.80 0.80 7.78
C LEU A 120 -24.09 1.59 8.03
N ALA A 121 -25.25 1.03 7.67
CA ALA A 121 -26.56 1.64 7.95
C ALA A 121 -26.74 1.90 9.45
N LYS A 122 -26.44 0.92 10.30
CA LYS A 122 -26.51 1.06 11.76
C LYS A 122 -25.54 2.11 12.30
N LEU A 123 -24.34 2.21 11.72
CA LEU A 123 -23.32 3.19 12.13
C LEU A 123 -23.78 4.63 11.90
N VAL A 124 -24.51 4.89 10.82
CA VAL A 124 -24.88 6.25 10.41
C VAL A 124 -26.28 6.66 10.87
N ARG A 125 -27.14 5.69 11.20
CA ARG A 125 -28.53 5.95 11.60
C ARG A 125 -28.59 6.73 12.92
N THR A 126 -29.36 7.80 12.91
CA THR A 126 -29.65 8.63 14.10
C THR A 126 -31.15 8.97 14.12
N SER A 127 -31.61 9.79 15.07
CA SER A 127 -32.99 10.29 15.09
C SER A 127 -33.34 11.15 13.86
N THR A 128 -32.32 11.74 13.21
CA THR A 128 -32.49 12.62 12.05
C THR A 128 -32.02 11.98 10.75
N VAL A 129 -31.34 10.83 10.80
CA VAL A 129 -30.78 10.13 9.62
C VAL A 129 -31.48 8.81 9.40
N THR A 130 -32.13 8.69 8.24
CA THR A 130 -32.69 7.44 7.72
C THR A 130 -31.62 6.67 6.95
N ALA A 131 -31.49 5.38 7.27
CA ALA A 131 -30.49 4.49 6.69
C ALA A 131 -31.07 3.08 6.58
N GLU A 132 -31.26 2.62 5.34
CA GLU A 132 -31.76 1.28 5.03
C GLU A 132 -30.65 0.43 4.39
N ALA A 133 -30.71 -0.88 4.57
CA ALA A 133 -29.73 -1.82 4.03
C ALA A 133 -30.43 -2.96 3.30
N TYR A 134 -29.91 -3.29 2.12
CA TYR A 134 -30.42 -4.35 1.26
C TYR A 134 -29.28 -5.20 0.71
N ALA A 135 -29.59 -6.45 0.37
CA ALA A 135 -28.68 -7.28 -0.40
C ALA A 135 -28.58 -6.75 -1.83
N LEU A 136 -27.41 -6.90 -2.46
CA LEU A 136 -27.21 -6.41 -3.83
C LEU A 136 -28.20 -7.00 -4.85
N SER A 137 -28.64 -8.24 -4.64
CA SER A 137 -29.68 -8.87 -5.45
C SER A 137 -31.03 -8.14 -5.41
N GLY A 138 -31.29 -7.36 -4.35
CA GLY A 138 -32.49 -6.53 -4.21
C GLY A 138 -32.47 -5.25 -5.04
N LEU A 139 -31.33 -4.87 -5.62
CA LEU A 139 -31.14 -3.58 -6.29
C LEU A 139 -32.14 -3.38 -7.45
N SER A 140 -32.39 -4.42 -8.25
CA SER A 140 -33.35 -4.37 -9.36
C SER A 140 -34.81 -4.16 -8.93
N ASN A 141 -35.13 -4.52 -7.68
CA ASN A 141 -36.49 -4.46 -7.15
C ASN A 141 -36.72 -3.24 -6.26
N TYR A 142 -35.69 -2.41 -6.06
CA TYR A 142 -35.77 -1.23 -5.22
C TYR A 142 -36.59 -0.13 -5.91
N LYS A 143 -37.54 0.46 -5.17
CA LYS A 143 -38.51 1.44 -5.69
C LYS A 143 -38.45 2.81 -5.02
N GLY A 144 -37.46 3.06 -4.15
CA GLY A 144 -37.35 4.35 -3.47
C GLY A 144 -36.78 5.48 -4.33
N GLY A 145 -36.26 5.14 -5.52
CA GLY A 145 -35.55 6.05 -6.41
C GLY A 145 -34.26 6.61 -5.79
N PHE A 146 -33.57 7.49 -6.50
CA PHE A 146 -32.34 8.11 -6.02
C PHE A 146 -32.10 9.46 -6.69
N ASP A 147 -31.26 10.29 -6.06
CA ASP A 147 -30.78 11.55 -6.61
C ASP A 147 -29.25 11.51 -6.78
N VAL A 148 -28.57 10.77 -5.89
CA VAL A 148 -27.14 10.47 -5.97
C VAL A 148 -26.93 8.97 -5.86
N LEU A 149 -26.19 8.40 -6.80
CA LEU A 149 -25.71 7.01 -6.77
C LEU A 149 -24.20 7.02 -6.49
N ILE A 150 -23.75 6.28 -5.48
CA ILE A 150 -22.34 6.13 -5.14
C ILE A 150 -21.97 4.65 -5.26
N SER A 151 -20.98 4.32 -6.08
CA SER A 151 -20.50 2.96 -6.29
C SER A 151 -18.99 2.86 -6.11
N CYS A 152 -18.58 1.80 -5.41
CA CYS A 152 -17.18 1.39 -5.30
C CYS A 152 -17.15 -0.08 -4.86
N THR A 153 -17.29 -0.99 -5.81
CA THR A 153 -17.21 -2.43 -5.59
C THR A 153 -15.92 -3.02 -6.16
N GLY A 154 -15.63 -4.27 -5.80
CA GLY A 154 -14.56 -5.06 -6.41
C GLY A 154 -15.08 -6.03 -7.48
N SER A 155 -16.19 -5.69 -8.15
CA SER A 155 -16.77 -6.52 -9.21
C SER A 155 -15.92 -6.46 -10.48
N ALA A 156 -15.85 -7.57 -11.21
CA ALA A 156 -15.21 -7.60 -12.53
C ALA A 156 -16.14 -7.01 -13.61
N ASP A 157 -17.45 -7.23 -13.44
CA ASP A 157 -18.50 -6.74 -14.34
C ASP A 157 -19.29 -5.59 -13.71
N PRO A 158 -19.80 -4.64 -14.51
CA PRO A 158 -20.66 -3.56 -14.03
C PRO A 158 -21.88 -4.09 -13.28
N VAL A 159 -22.09 -3.54 -12.08
CA VAL A 159 -23.22 -3.89 -11.21
C VAL A 159 -24.46 -3.07 -11.56
N ILE A 160 -24.26 -1.86 -12.08
CA ILE A 160 -25.31 -0.93 -12.51
C ILE A 160 -25.41 -1.00 -14.03
N THR A 161 -26.16 -1.99 -14.51
CA THR A 161 -26.48 -2.13 -15.94
C THR A 161 -27.62 -1.21 -16.34
N ILE A 162 -27.81 -1.01 -17.65
CA ILE A 162 -28.88 -0.15 -18.18
C ILE A 162 -30.27 -0.50 -17.60
N GLY A 163 -30.62 -1.79 -17.57
CA GLY A 163 -31.92 -2.23 -17.08
C GLY A 163 -32.08 -2.10 -15.56
N VAL A 164 -30.98 -2.21 -14.80
CA VAL A 164 -31.00 -1.91 -13.35
C VAL A 164 -31.22 -0.41 -13.15
N TYR A 165 -30.49 0.42 -13.89
CA TYR A 165 -30.58 1.87 -13.80
C TYR A 165 -31.98 2.39 -14.14
N GLU A 166 -32.58 1.94 -15.23
CA GLU A 166 -33.96 2.29 -15.62
C GLU A 166 -34.98 1.98 -14.52
N ARG A 167 -34.84 0.81 -13.88
CA ARG A 167 -35.69 0.45 -12.75
C ARG A 167 -35.43 1.37 -11.57
N LEU A 168 -34.19 1.72 -11.26
CA LEU A 168 -33.88 2.64 -10.16
C LEU A 168 -34.42 4.06 -10.41
N LEU A 169 -34.50 4.52 -11.66
CA LEU A 169 -35.05 5.84 -11.99
C LEU A 169 -36.54 5.97 -11.64
N GLN A 170 -37.30 4.86 -11.65
CA GLN A 170 -38.75 4.87 -11.41
C GLN A 170 -39.51 5.88 -12.30
N GLY A 171 -39.03 6.09 -13.52
CA GLY A 171 -39.62 7.04 -14.48
C GLY A 171 -39.27 8.51 -14.24
N GLU A 172 -38.43 8.83 -13.26
CA GLU A 172 -37.93 10.20 -13.07
C GLU A 172 -36.96 10.59 -14.19
N LEU A 173 -37.14 11.80 -14.72
CA LEU A 173 -36.33 12.36 -15.82
C LEU A 173 -35.32 13.41 -15.37
N THR A 174 -35.24 13.67 -14.05
CA THR A 174 -34.30 14.64 -13.49
C THR A 174 -32.87 14.15 -13.60
N GLU A 175 -31.93 15.07 -13.85
CA GLU A 175 -30.51 14.74 -13.90
C GLU A 175 -30.06 14.10 -12.57
N LYS A 176 -29.36 12.97 -12.66
CA LYS A 176 -28.83 12.24 -11.50
C LYS A 176 -27.33 12.44 -11.36
N VAL A 177 -26.82 12.44 -10.13
CA VAL A 177 -25.37 12.44 -9.87
C VAL A 177 -24.89 11.02 -9.64
N LEU A 178 -23.92 10.57 -10.42
CA LEU A 178 -23.31 9.25 -10.30
C LEU A 178 -21.86 9.42 -9.86
N VAL A 179 -21.46 8.71 -8.81
CA VAL A 179 -20.09 8.69 -8.31
C VAL A 179 -19.58 7.28 -8.42
N ASP A 180 -18.73 7.00 -9.42
CA ASP A 180 -18.17 5.67 -9.66
C ASP A 180 -16.66 5.66 -9.41
N LEU A 181 -16.27 5.11 -8.27
CA LEU A 181 -14.88 5.07 -7.82
C LEU A 181 -14.27 3.67 -7.96
N ALA A 182 -14.95 2.74 -8.65
CA ALA A 182 -14.48 1.38 -8.87
C ALA A 182 -13.53 1.25 -10.07
N ILE A 183 -12.61 0.28 -9.99
CA ILE A 183 -11.79 -0.17 -11.11
C ILE A 183 -11.78 -1.71 -11.10
N PRO A 184 -12.35 -2.39 -12.12
CA PRO A 184 -13.17 -1.87 -13.23
C PRO A 184 -14.42 -1.09 -12.78
N ALA A 185 -15.01 -0.31 -13.69
CA ALA A 185 -16.17 0.56 -13.39
C ALA A 185 -17.41 -0.26 -12.99
N ASP A 186 -18.13 0.21 -11.98
CA ASP A 186 -19.38 -0.42 -11.52
C ASP A 186 -20.57 -0.04 -12.40
N ILE A 187 -20.50 1.08 -13.11
CA ILE A 187 -21.57 1.61 -13.94
C ILE A 187 -21.29 1.30 -15.41
N GLU A 188 -22.27 0.69 -16.07
CA GLU A 188 -22.18 0.38 -17.49
C GLU A 188 -22.12 1.66 -18.33
N ALA A 189 -21.19 1.72 -19.28
CA ALA A 189 -20.98 2.92 -20.11
C ALA A 189 -22.23 3.35 -20.90
N GLU A 190 -23.15 2.43 -21.19
CA GLU A 190 -24.42 2.74 -21.85
C GLU A 190 -25.35 3.59 -20.98
N VAL A 191 -25.32 3.43 -19.65
CA VAL A 191 -26.09 4.27 -18.72
C VAL A 191 -25.67 5.74 -18.89
N ILE A 192 -24.37 5.99 -18.99
CA ILE A 192 -23.82 7.34 -19.12
C ILE A 192 -24.20 7.99 -20.46
N ARG A 193 -24.30 7.19 -21.53
CA ARG A 193 -24.69 7.65 -22.86
C ARG A 193 -26.19 7.89 -23.01
N SER A 194 -27.00 7.06 -22.34
CA SER A 194 -28.45 7.01 -22.55
C SER A 194 -29.26 7.93 -21.63
N PHE A 195 -28.71 8.37 -20.49
CA PHE A 195 -29.46 9.14 -19.48
C PHE A 195 -28.81 10.48 -19.14
N PRO A 196 -29.61 11.49 -18.73
CA PRO A 196 -29.08 12.76 -18.23
C PRO A 196 -28.42 12.54 -16.86
N VAL A 197 -27.09 12.35 -16.87
CA VAL A 197 -26.32 12.08 -15.66
C VAL A 197 -25.11 12.97 -15.57
N HIS A 198 -24.77 13.33 -14.35
CA HIS A 198 -23.46 13.88 -14.03
C HIS A 198 -22.60 12.81 -13.39
N LEU A 199 -21.66 12.29 -14.16
CA LEU A 199 -20.71 11.30 -13.71
C LEU A 199 -19.50 11.98 -13.07
N ILE A 200 -19.17 11.54 -11.86
CA ILE A 200 -17.90 11.76 -11.18
C ILE A 200 -17.22 10.39 -11.15
N ASP A 201 -16.31 10.14 -12.08
CA ASP A 201 -15.61 8.87 -12.18
C ASP A 201 -14.13 8.96 -11.78
N ILE A 202 -13.52 7.80 -11.58
CA ILE A 202 -12.11 7.70 -11.23
C ILE A 202 -11.17 8.35 -12.26
N ALA A 203 -11.55 8.39 -13.55
CA ALA A 203 -10.74 8.91 -14.63
C ALA A 203 -10.70 10.45 -14.61
N GLU A 204 -11.85 11.10 -14.42
CA GLU A 204 -11.97 12.55 -14.26
C GLU A 204 -11.19 13.01 -13.01
N LEU A 205 -11.38 12.30 -11.89
CA LEU A 205 -10.67 12.62 -10.66
C LEU A 205 -9.15 12.47 -10.81
N LYS A 206 -8.69 11.47 -11.57
CA LYS A 206 -7.27 11.32 -11.91
C LYS A 206 -6.75 12.51 -12.73
N ALA A 207 -7.46 12.92 -13.77
CA ALA A 207 -7.06 14.05 -14.62
C ALA A 207 -7.01 15.38 -13.82
N GLU A 208 -7.88 15.53 -12.82
CA GLU A 208 -7.86 16.68 -11.91
C GLU A 208 -6.71 16.60 -10.89
N ALA A 209 -6.43 15.41 -10.36
CA ALA A 209 -5.26 15.18 -9.51
C ALA A 209 -3.96 15.50 -10.26
N GLU A 210 -3.83 15.06 -11.51
CA GLU A 210 -2.68 15.32 -12.38
C GLU A 210 -2.51 16.82 -12.69
N ARG A 211 -3.60 17.55 -12.91
CA ARG A 211 -3.54 19.02 -13.08
C ARG A 211 -3.03 19.73 -11.82
N ASN A 212 -3.52 19.34 -10.64
CA ASN A 212 -3.03 19.87 -9.36
C ASN A 212 -1.57 19.45 -9.09
N LEU A 213 -1.11 18.34 -9.68
CA LEU A 213 0.27 17.87 -9.61
C LEU A 213 1.21 18.69 -10.51
N SER A 214 0.73 19.26 -11.62
CA SER A 214 1.53 20.13 -12.49
C SER A 214 2.08 21.35 -11.76
N GLU A 215 1.35 21.86 -10.76
CA GLU A 215 1.80 22.92 -9.85
C GLU A 215 2.88 22.46 -8.86
N ARG A 216 3.10 21.15 -8.73
CA ARG A 216 3.99 20.48 -7.78
C ARG A 216 5.17 19.74 -8.44
N GLN A 217 5.49 20.02 -9.71
CA GLN A 217 6.58 19.36 -10.43
C GLN A 217 7.91 19.33 -9.65
N GLY A 218 8.25 20.41 -8.94
CA GLY A 218 9.46 20.49 -8.11
C GLY A 218 9.49 19.46 -6.98
N GLU A 219 8.36 19.17 -6.35
CA GLU A 219 8.25 18.16 -5.29
C GLU A 219 8.35 16.74 -5.85
N PHE A 220 7.84 16.52 -7.07
CA PHE A 220 7.96 15.24 -7.76
C PHE A 220 9.43 14.93 -8.09
N LEU A 221 10.16 15.91 -8.62
CA LEU A 221 11.61 15.78 -8.87
C LEU A 221 12.37 15.52 -7.57
N HIS A 222 11.99 16.17 -6.47
CA HIS A 222 12.61 15.91 -5.17
C HIS A 222 12.35 14.48 -4.69
N ALA A 223 11.12 13.99 -4.82
CA ALA A 223 10.74 12.64 -4.43
C ALA A 223 11.46 11.57 -5.27
N GLU A 224 11.59 11.78 -6.58
CA GLU A 224 12.37 10.91 -7.47
C GLU A 224 13.84 10.86 -7.05
N ARG A 225 14.46 12.01 -6.70
CA ARG A 225 15.84 12.03 -6.19
C ARG A 225 16.01 11.17 -4.93
N ILE A 226 15.07 11.25 -3.98
CA ILE A 226 15.09 10.40 -2.76
C ILE A 226 15.01 8.92 -3.13
N ILE A 227 14.19 8.58 -4.13
CA ILE A 227 14.04 7.19 -4.60
C ILE A 227 15.32 6.71 -5.27
N GLU A 228 15.93 7.51 -6.16
CA GLU A 228 17.19 7.18 -6.82
C GLU A 228 18.33 6.95 -5.82
N GLU A 229 18.49 7.84 -4.83
CA GLU A 229 19.44 7.67 -3.74
C GLU A 229 19.21 6.34 -2.99
N SER A 230 17.95 6.01 -2.73
CA SER A 230 17.59 4.79 -2.03
C SER A 230 17.80 3.53 -2.87
N ILE A 231 17.65 3.61 -4.19
CA ILE A 231 17.93 2.50 -5.11
C ILE A 231 19.43 2.20 -5.09
N ARG A 232 20.28 3.22 -5.16
CA ARG A 232 21.75 3.06 -5.07
C ARG A 232 22.14 2.43 -3.73
N SER A 233 21.65 3.00 -2.63
CA SER A 233 21.91 2.46 -1.29
C SER A 233 21.41 1.02 -1.12
N PHE A 234 20.28 0.65 -1.75
CA PHE A 234 19.79 -0.71 -1.73
C PHE A 234 20.66 -1.69 -2.53
N ASP A 235 21.20 -1.26 -3.67
CA ASP A 235 22.14 -2.10 -4.45
C ASP A 235 23.40 -2.42 -3.61
N ASP A 236 23.96 -1.41 -2.93
CA ASP A 236 25.10 -1.61 -2.03
C ASP A 236 24.79 -2.58 -0.88
N LEU A 237 23.62 -2.39 -0.27
CA LEU A 237 23.11 -3.27 0.78
C LEU A 237 22.94 -4.70 0.28
N HIS A 238 22.37 -4.87 -0.92
CA HIS A 238 22.11 -6.18 -1.53
C HIS A 238 23.42 -6.90 -1.87
N ARG A 239 24.39 -6.20 -2.46
CA ARG A 239 25.72 -6.75 -2.78
C ARG A 239 26.48 -7.13 -1.52
N THR A 240 26.49 -6.26 -0.51
CA THR A 240 27.11 -6.53 0.80
C THR A 240 26.49 -7.78 1.43
N ARG A 241 25.16 -7.88 1.43
CA ARG A 241 24.48 -9.04 2.01
C ARG A 241 24.74 -10.32 1.23
N SER A 242 24.78 -10.25 -0.10
CA SER A 242 25.10 -11.39 -0.96
C SER A 242 26.51 -11.91 -0.69
N LEU A 243 27.47 -11.01 -0.46
CA LEU A 243 28.83 -11.37 -0.06
C LEU A 243 28.86 -12.06 1.32
N GLU A 244 28.16 -11.51 2.32
CA GLU A 244 28.04 -12.12 3.65
C GLU A 244 27.49 -13.54 3.59
N ILE A 245 26.48 -13.78 2.76
CA ILE A 245 25.91 -15.11 2.56
C ILE A 245 26.95 -16.06 1.95
N ARG A 246 27.69 -15.62 0.92
CA ARG A 246 28.74 -16.42 0.29
C ARG A 246 29.92 -16.72 1.21
N MET A 247 30.22 -15.81 2.13
CA MET A 247 31.34 -15.97 3.08
C MET A 247 30.93 -16.67 4.38
N ARG A 248 29.67 -17.11 4.52
CA ARG A 248 29.15 -17.71 5.76
C ARG A 248 29.92 -18.95 6.21
N GLU A 249 30.50 -19.71 5.28
CA GLU A 249 31.24 -20.95 5.57
C GLU A 249 32.71 -20.71 5.96
N VAL A 250 33.25 -19.50 5.72
CA VAL A 250 34.67 -19.19 5.99
C VAL A 250 35.03 -19.40 7.47
N PRO A 251 34.26 -18.90 8.45
CA PRO A 251 34.55 -19.14 9.87
C PRO A 251 34.64 -20.62 10.23
N ASP A 252 33.75 -21.45 9.70
CA ASP A 252 33.71 -22.88 10.01
C ASP A 252 34.91 -23.59 9.38
N LYS A 253 35.30 -23.21 8.16
CA LYS A 253 36.51 -23.76 7.53
C LYS A 253 37.79 -23.39 8.28
N ILE A 254 37.88 -22.16 8.81
CA ILE A 254 39.03 -21.71 9.60
C ILE A 254 39.10 -22.48 10.94
N ARG A 255 37.97 -22.70 11.60
CA ARG A 255 37.90 -23.54 12.82
C ARG A 255 38.29 -24.98 12.56
N GLU A 256 37.84 -25.57 11.45
CA GLU A 256 38.22 -26.93 11.05
C GLU A 256 39.73 -27.05 10.84
N ILE A 257 40.35 -26.05 10.19
CA ILE A 257 41.81 -25.99 10.01
C ILE A 257 42.53 -25.91 11.35
N ARG A 258 42.07 -25.05 12.26
CA ARG A 258 42.61 -24.96 13.63
C ARG A 258 42.52 -26.31 14.35
N GLN A 259 41.34 -26.91 14.36
CA GLN A 259 41.10 -28.15 15.08
C GLN A 259 41.99 -29.28 14.55
N LYS A 260 42.12 -29.39 13.23
CA LYS A 260 43.03 -30.35 12.61
C LYS A 260 44.50 -30.09 12.94
N ALA A 261 44.92 -28.82 13.00
CA ALA A 261 46.28 -28.46 13.38
C ALA A 261 46.58 -28.87 14.83
N VAL A 262 45.68 -28.58 15.77
CA VAL A 262 45.88 -28.84 17.21
C VAL A 262 45.68 -30.31 17.58
N SER A 263 44.65 -30.96 17.04
CA SER A 263 44.26 -32.32 17.44
C SER A 263 44.93 -33.44 16.65
N ASP A 264 45.40 -33.19 15.43
CA ASP A 264 46.04 -34.22 14.59
C ASP A 264 47.50 -33.90 14.26
N ILE A 265 47.76 -32.76 13.62
CA ILE A 265 49.07 -32.48 13.00
C ILE A 265 50.15 -32.22 14.05
N PHE A 266 49.87 -31.36 15.02
CA PHE A 266 50.83 -30.92 16.04
C PHE A 266 50.48 -31.44 17.44
N ALA A 267 49.60 -32.44 17.55
CA ALA A 267 49.10 -32.93 18.84
C ALA A 267 50.23 -33.32 19.81
N LYS A 268 51.21 -34.09 19.33
CA LYS A 268 52.35 -34.55 20.15
C LYS A 268 53.26 -33.39 20.58
N ASP A 269 53.49 -32.43 19.67
CA ASP A 269 54.32 -31.27 19.98
C ASP A 269 53.65 -30.40 21.05
N ILE A 270 52.33 -30.19 20.93
CA ILE A 270 51.53 -29.41 21.89
C ILE A 270 51.41 -30.13 23.25
N GLU A 271 51.33 -31.46 23.27
CA GLU A 271 51.37 -32.25 24.51
C GLU A 271 52.70 -32.10 25.26
N SER A 272 53.81 -31.95 24.52
CA SER A 272 55.15 -31.81 25.11
C SER A 272 55.44 -30.42 25.71
N LEU A 273 54.59 -29.42 25.43
CA LEU A 273 54.72 -28.07 25.98
C LEU A 273 54.36 -28.02 27.48
N ASP A 274 55.04 -27.14 28.21
CA ASP A 274 54.62 -26.74 29.55
C ASP A 274 53.33 -25.91 29.50
N GLU A 275 52.67 -25.78 30.65
CA GLU A 275 51.36 -25.12 30.76
C GLU A 275 51.39 -23.66 30.31
N HIS A 276 52.47 -22.93 30.63
CA HIS A 276 52.57 -21.52 30.24
C HIS A 276 52.75 -21.37 28.73
N SER A 277 53.60 -22.20 28.12
CA SER A 277 53.79 -22.22 26.67
C SER A 277 52.52 -22.60 25.92
N ARG A 278 51.74 -23.56 26.44
CA ARG A 278 50.45 -23.97 25.87
C ARG A 278 49.44 -22.82 25.90
N GLU A 279 49.29 -22.13 27.03
CA GLU A 279 48.41 -20.96 27.11
C GLU A 279 48.79 -19.85 26.13
N VAL A 280 50.08 -19.58 25.96
CA VAL A 280 50.55 -18.54 25.02
C VAL A 280 50.23 -18.96 23.59
N LEU A 281 50.45 -20.23 23.24
CA LEU A 281 50.10 -20.76 21.92
C LEU A 281 48.61 -20.64 21.63
N ASP A 282 47.75 -21.01 22.58
CA ASP A 282 46.29 -20.90 22.42
C ASP A 282 45.85 -19.44 22.22
N LYS A 283 46.41 -18.51 22.99
CA LYS A 283 46.13 -17.07 22.81
C LYS A 283 46.53 -16.57 21.42
N VAL A 284 47.67 -17.03 20.89
CA VAL A 284 48.14 -16.67 19.54
C VAL A 284 47.23 -17.28 18.48
N ILE A 285 46.88 -18.56 18.58
CA ILE A 285 46.00 -19.25 17.64
C ILE A 285 44.60 -18.61 17.63
N ASP A 286 44.03 -18.32 18.79
CA ASP A 286 42.72 -17.65 18.92
C ASP A 286 42.74 -16.25 18.28
N TYR A 287 43.83 -15.50 18.49
CA TYR A 287 44.00 -14.19 17.84
C TYR A 287 44.09 -14.32 16.32
N LEU A 288 44.89 -15.26 15.81
CA LEU A 288 45.05 -15.52 14.39
C LEU A 288 43.73 -15.98 13.77
N GLU A 289 43.00 -16.89 14.40
CA GLU A 289 41.68 -17.37 13.96
C GLU A 289 40.73 -16.18 13.76
N LYS A 290 40.61 -15.31 14.77
CA LYS A 290 39.77 -14.10 14.70
C LYS A 290 40.21 -13.16 13.58
N LYS A 291 41.52 -12.99 13.33
CA LYS A 291 42.03 -12.12 12.26
C LYS A 291 41.84 -12.74 10.87
N TYR A 292 42.07 -14.03 10.70
CA TYR A 292 41.83 -14.73 9.44
C TYR A 292 40.34 -14.81 9.06
N ILE A 293 39.44 -14.70 10.03
CA ILE A 293 38.00 -14.55 9.75
C ILE A 293 37.66 -13.10 9.40
N SER A 294 38.05 -12.15 10.25
CA SER A 294 37.61 -10.75 10.14
C SER A 294 38.26 -9.98 8.98
N VAL A 295 39.57 -10.15 8.74
CA VAL A 295 40.30 -9.38 7.73
C VAL A 295 39.81 -9.67 6.31
N PRO A 296 39.66 -10.93 5.85
CA PRO A 296 39.14 -11.20 4.51
C PRO A 296 37.71 -10.71 4.31
N MET A 297 36.86 -10.77 5.35
CA MET A 297 35.50 -10.24 5.28
C MET A 297 35.49 -8.71 5.08
N VAL A 298 36.33 -7.98 5.82
CA VAL A 298 36.44 -6.52 5.67
C VAL A 298 37.01 -6.17 4.29
N MET A 299 38.10 -6.81 3.87
CA MET A 299 38.71 -6.59 2.56
C MET A 299 37.74 -6.88 1.41
N ALA A 300 36.98 -7.98 1.49
CA ALA A 300 36.01 -8.32 0.47
C ALA A 300 34.87 -7.29 0.39
N LYS A 301 34.43 -6.74 1.52
CA LYS A 301 33.45 -5.64 1.55
C LYS A 301 34.03 -4.35 0.96
N GLU A 302 35.25 -3.98 1.32
CA GLU A 302 35.92 -2.78 0.79
C GLU A 302 36.12 -2.85 -0.73
N ILE A 303 36.59 -4.00 -1.26
CA ILE A 303 36.77 -4.20 -2.71
C ILE A 303 35.43 -4.08 -3.45
N LEU A 304 34.35 -4.54 -2.82
CA LEU A 304 33.02 -4.52 -3.40
C LEU A 304 32.42 -3.10 -3.44
N LEU A 305 32.72 -2.27 -2.43
CA LEU A 305 32.24 -0.89 -2.32
C LEU A 305 33.11 0.12 -3.10
N ASN A 306 34.43 -0.09 -3.17
CA ASN A 306 35.38 0.82 -3.85
C ASN A 306 35.46 0.64 -5.38
N LYS A 307 34.69 -0.28 -5.97
CA LYS A 307 34.58 -0.46 -7.43
C LYS A 307 33.44 0.36 -8.06
N GLN A 308 32.85 1.30 -7.32
CA GLN A 308 31.88 2.29 -7.79
C GLN A 308 32.53 3.66 -7.94
#